data_AF-A0AAU6RWB3-F1
#
_entry.id   AF-A0AAU6RWB3-F1
#
_cell.length_a   1.000
_cell.length_b   1.000
_cell.length_c   1.000
_cell.angle_alpha   90.00
_cell.angle_beta   90.00
_cell.angle_gamma   90.00
#
_symmetry.space_group_name_H-M   'P 1'
#
loop_
_entity.id
_entity.type
_entity.pdbx_description
1 polymer ?
#
loop_
_entity_poly.entity_id
_entity_poly.type
_entity_poly.pdbx_seq_one_letter_code
_entity_poly.pdbx_strand_id
1 'polypeptide(L)'
;MTYIMNDFDNNFETIQAMDNTVKHYNKHLKKNQYRVLNLLKQYSLKIIGYSHLKLQTIANALDLGKATVYRILKFLSEQGYITKIHTVSGKHKNNGANVYQINTYTQYEIIKEKNEYAKMNTLNKIKKDGKTLSQQALKYVKAKKETIIFLNLLNIFLSNKKRSVKKQSKVLYHNIKNSDIRVKPMEVPDEIYNVAKPFFSDEEILSLYKVMLKETIGNNIYDTEDHIEIMIYAIQSLVKAKKKEFNGLASKIKNDRSYYIGILREYIGQHYFVYNAVI
;
A
#
# COMPACT_ATOMS: atom_id res chain seq x y z
N MET A 1 20.10 11.22 -25.17
CA MET A 1 18.98 10.27 -25.43
C MET A 1 18.99 9.04 -24.51
N THR A 2 20.12 8.73 -23.87
CA THR A 2 20.34 7.57 -22.97
C THR A 2 19.77 7.73 -21.56
N TYR A 3 19.60 8.97 -21.08
CA TYR A 3 19.36 9.26 -19.66
C TYR A 3 17.99 8.83 -19.10
N ILE A 4 16.93 8.76 -19.93
CA ILE A 4 15.58 8.42 -19.42
C ILE A 4 15.45 6.91 -19.15
N MET A 5 16.22 6.09 -19.85
CA MET A 5 16.09 4.64 -19.77
C MET A 5 16.84 4.10 -18.55
N ASN A 6 18.02 4.64 -18.20
CA ASN A 6 18.86 4.12 -17.10
C ASN A 6 18.19 4.10 -15.71
N ASP A 7 17.07 4.80 -15.52
CA ASP A 7 16.30 4.81 -14.27
C ASP A 7 15.30 3.64 -14.17
N PHE A 8 15.12 2.83 -15.22
CA PHE A 8 14.22 1.68 -15.23
C PHE A 8 14.99 0.37 -15.04
N ASP A 9 14.56 -0.42 -14.05
CA ASP A 9 14.94 -1.82 -13.94
C ASP A 9 14.30 -2.65 -15.07
N ASN A 10 14.91 -3.80 -15.40
CA ASN A 10 14.37 -4.71 -16.40
C ASN A 10 12.99 -5.24 -15.98
N ASN A 11 12.01 -5.23 -16.90
CA ASN A 11 10.68 -5.79 -16.63
C ASN A 11 10.63 -7.32 -16.74
N PHE A 12 11.61 -7.91 -17.43
CA PHE A 12 11.79 -9.36 -17.54
C PHE A 12 13.21 -9.73 -17.14
N GLU A 13 13.36 -10.91 -16.53
CA GLU A 13 14.68 -11.44 -16.15
C GLU A 13 15.56 -11.74 -17.37
N THR A 14 14.95 -12.20 -18.47
CA THR A 14 15.68 -12.57 -19.69
C THR A 14 14.94 -12.11 -20.96
N ILE A 15 15.70 -11.92 -22.04
CA ILE A 15 15.14 -11.63 -23.37
C ILE A 15 14.24 -12.79 -23.84
N GLN A 16 14.61 -14.02 -23.53
CA GLN A 16 13.83 -15.21 -23.90
C GLN A 16 12.46 -15.24 -23.20
N ALA A 17 12.40 -14.84 -21.92
CA ALA A 17 11.13 -14.70 -21.21
C ALA A 17 10.23 -13.67 -21.90
N MET A 18 10.76 -12.50 -22.27
CA MET A 18 10.03 -11.48 -23.03
C MET A 18 9.55 -12.02 -24.39
N ASP A 19 10.42 -12.68 -25.15
CA ASP A 19 10.09 -13.26 -26.46
C ASP A 19 8.96 -14.27 -26.37
N ASN A 20 8.99 -15.15 -25.37
CA ASN A 20 7.94 -16.14 -25.12
C ASN A 20 6.60 -15.48 -24.79
N THR A 21 6.61 -14.44 -23.94
CA THR A 21 5.39 -13.68 -23.61
C THR A 21 4.82 -12.98 -24.85
N VAL A 22 5.65 -12.31 -25.65
CA VAL A 22 5.19 -11.66 -26.88
C VAL A 22 4.67 -12.68 -27.90
N LYS A 23 5.33 -13.84 -28.03
CA LYS A 23 4.86 -14.94 -28.89
C LYS A 23 3.48 -15.44 -28.49
N HIS A 24 3.18 -15.49 -27.19
CA HIS A 24 1.84 -15.84 -26.72
C HIS A 24 0.81 -14.77 -27.08
N TYR A 25 1.07 -13.50 -26.79
CA TYR A 25 0.17 -12.39 -27.13
C TYR A 25 -0.13 -12.34 -28.63
N ASN A 26 0.88 -12.57 -29.46
CA ASN A 26 0.77 -12.58 -30.91
C ASN A 26 -0.31 -13.55 -31.46
N LYS A 27 -0.65 -14.62 -30.73
CA LYS A 27 -1.73 -15.55 -31.11
C LYS A 27 -3.11 -14.90 -31.13
N HIS A 28 -3.30 -13.82 -30.39
CA HIS A 28 -4.58 -13.13 -30.22
C HIS A 28 -4.65 -11.79 -30.98
N LEU A 29 -3.62 -11.46 -31.77
CA LEU A 29 -3.49 -10.17 -32.44
C LEU A 29 -3.68 -10.27 -33.96
N LYS A 30 -4.33 -9.24 -34.52
CA LYS A 30 -4.43 -9.07 -35.98
C LYS A 30 -3.09 -8.65 -36.57
N LYS A 31 -2.90 -8.83 -37.88
CA LYS A 31 -1.66 -8.53 -38.63
C LYS A 31 -0.98 -7.21 -38.22
N ASN A 32 -1.68 -6.09 -38.24
CA ASN A 32 -1.08 -4.79 -37.90
C ASN A 32 -0.82 -4.61 -36.39
N GLN A 33 -1.60 -5.24 -35.53
CA GLN A 33 -1.39 -5.21 -34.08
C GLN A 33 -0.14 -6.02 -33.70
N TYR A 34 -0.03 -7.22 -34.27
CA TYR A 34 1.16 -8.07 -34.21
C TYR A 34 2.42 -7.32 -34.66
N ARG A 35 2.36 -6.62 -35.80
CA ARG A 35 3.50 -5.86 -36.35
C ARG A 35 3.95 -4.76 -35.38
N VAL A 36 3.00 -4.00 -34.81
CA VAL A 36 3.31 -2.96 -33.82
C VAL A 36 3.94 -3.56 -32.56
N LEU A 37 3.37 -4.63 -32.00
CA LEU A 37 3.91 -5.25 -30.79
C LEU A 37 5.32 -5.80 -31.00
N ASN A 38 5.60 -6.46 -32.12
CA ASN A 38 6.94 -6.97 -32.41
C ASN A 38 7.96 -5.85 -32.68
N LEU A 39 7.53 -4.71 -33.24
CA LEU A 39 8.40 -3.54 -33.32
C LEU A 39 8.77 -3.05 -31.93
N LEU A 40 7.80 -2.90 -31.01
CA LEU A 40 8.10 -2.51 -29.62
C LEU A 40 9.09 -3.50 -28.97
N LYS A 41 8.89 -4.80 -29.18
CA LYS A 41 9.79 -5.86 -28.69
C LYS A 41 11.23 -5.68 -29.17
N GLN A 42 11.44 -5.44 -30.46
CA GLN A 42 12.78 -5.22 -31.04
C GLN A 42 13.50 -4.01 -30.42
N TYR A 43 12.75 -2.97 -30.08
CA TYR A 43 13.28 -1.78 -29.41
C TYR A 43 13.32 -1.90 -27.87
N SER A 44 12.98 -3.07 -27.32
CA SER A 44 12.95 -3.36 -25.87
C SER A 44 14.13 -4.21 -25.39
N LEU A 45 15.26 -4.16 -26.09
CA LEU A 45 16.44 -4.98 -25.78
C LEU A 45 17.45 -4.27 -24.87
N LYS A 46 17.49 -2.93 -24.91
CA LYS A 46 18.43 -2.15 -24.08
C LYS A 46 18.07 -2.23 -22.60
N ILE A 47 16.78 -2.17 -22.31
CA ILE A 47 16.19 -2.44 -21.01
C ILE A 47 15.06 -3.40 -21.28
N ILE A 48 15.19 -4.61 -20.73
CA ILE A 48 14.38 -5.75 -21.15
C ILE A 48 12.91 -5.45 -20.83
N GLY A 49 12.10 -5.35 -21.88
CA GLY A 49 10.67 -5.05 -21.78
C GLY A 49 10.27 -3.58 -21.93
N TYR A 50 11.20 -2.64 -22.10
CA TYR A 50 10.90 -1.22 -22.30
C TYR A 50 11.37 -0.70 -23.65
N SER A 51 10.45 -0.11 -24.42
CA SER A 51 10.75 0.58 -25.68
C SER A 51 10.45 2.06 -25.60
N HIS A 52 11.32 2.87 -26.21
CA HIS A 52 11.17 4.32 -26.27
C HIS A 52 11.06 4.76 -27.72
N LEU A 53 9.82 4.94 -28.18
CA LEU A 53 9.50 5.22 -29.57
C LEU A 53 8.50 6.37 -29.70
N LYS A 54 8.75 7.26 -30.65
CA LYS A 54 7.75 8.27 -31.06
C LYS A 54 6.69 7.59 -31.91
N LEU A 55 5.45 8.09 -31.81
CA LEU A 55 4.33 7.61 -32.62
C LEU A 55 4.63 7.70 -34.13
N GLN A 56 5.30 8.78 -34.56
CA GLN A 56 5.71 8.97 -35.95
C GLN A 56 6.76 7.95 -36.40
N THR A 57 7.69 7.58 -35.52
CA THR A 57 8.72 6.58 -35.83
C THR A 57 8.09 5.22 -36.07
N ILE A 58 7.11 4.82 -35.25
CA ILE A 58 6.37 3.57 -35.43
C ILE A 58 5.56 3.59 -36.74
N ALA A 59 4.92 4.72 -37.04
CA ALA A 59 4.17 4.92 -38.27
C ALA A 59 5.05 4.74 -39.51
N ASN A 60 6.20 5.41 -39.53
CA ASN A 60 7.16 5.33 -40.63
C ASN A 60 7.76 3.92 -40.78
N ALA A 61 8.10 3.27 -39.67
CA ALA A 61 8.73 1.94 -39.69
C ALA A 61 7.79 0.83 -40.21
N LEU A 62 6.47 0.99 -40.04
CA LEU A 62 5.48 -0.02 -40.42
C LEU A 62 4.66 0.35 -41.66
N ASP A 63 4.91 1.53 -42.23
CA ASP A 63 4.12 2.15 -43.30
C ASP A 63 2.62 2.19 -42.92
N LEU A 64 2.33 2.79 -41.76
CA LEU A 64 0.99 2.93 -41.22
C LEU A 64 0.69 4.39 -40.91
N GLY A 65 -0.57 4.80 -41.09
CA GLY A 65 -1.02 6.12 -40.64
C GLY A 65 -0.86 6.31 -39.13
N LYS A 66 -0.46 7.50 -38.70
CA LYS A 66 -0.25 7.86 -37.28
C LYS A 66 -1.49 7.58 -36.41
N ALA A 67 -2.69 7.84 -36.95
CA ALA A 67 -3.96 7.54 -36.28
C ALA A 67 -4.18 6.03 -36.09
N THR A 68 -3.80 5.22 -37.08
CA THR A 68 -3.88 3.76 -37.02
C THR A 68 -2.95 3.21 -35.94
N VAL A 69 -1.70 3.68 -35.89
CA VAL A 69 -0.76 3.31 -34.84
C VAL A 69 -1.29 3.69 -33.46
N TYR A 70 -1.83 4.90 -33.31
CA TYR A 70 -2.43 5.33 -32.05
C TYR A 70 -3.56 4.41 -31.60
N ARG A 71 -4.49 4.07 -32.51
CA ARG A 71 -5.60 3.14 -32.23
C ARG A 71 -5.09 1.75 -31.83
N ILE A 72 -4.06 1.25 -32.51
CA ILE A 72 -3.44 -0.05 -32.18
C ILE A 72 -2.80 -0.01 -30.79
N LEU A 73 -1.99 1.01 -30.49
CA LEU A 73 -1.37 1.14 -29.17
C LEU A 73 -2.40 1.28 -28.05
N LYS A 74 -3.48 2.03 -28.30
CA LYS A 74 -4.61 2.13 -27.37
C LYS A 74 -5.25 0.76 -27.13
N PHE A 75 -5.53 0.01 -28.20
CA PHE A 75 -6.07 -1.35 -28.09
C PHE A 75 -5.13 -2.28 -27.30
N LEU A 76 -3.83 -2.28 -27.63
CA LEU A 76 -2.85 -3.11 -26.93
C LEU A 76 -2.77 -2.78 -25.44
N SER A 77 -2.93 -1.50 -25.08
CA SER A 77 -2.96 -1.06 -23.68
C SER A 77 -4.26 -1.44 -22.98
N GLU A 78 -5.42 -1.30 -23.64
CA GLU A 78 -6.72 -1.69 -23.09
C GLU A 78 -6.83 -3.21 -22.86
N GLN A 79 -6.20 -4.01 -23.70
CA GLN A 79 -6.10 -5.46 -23.52
C GLN A 79 -5.01 -5.86 -22.51
N GLY A 80 -4.23 -4.92 -22.00
CA GLY A 80 -3.20 -5.18 -20.99
C GLY A 80 -1.89 -5.76 -21.53
N TYR A 81 -1.67 -5.81 -22.85
CA TYR A 81 -0.42 -6.31 -23.42
C TYR A 81 0.76 -5.35 -23.20
N ILE A 82 0.47 -4.04 -23.18
CA ILE A 82 1.47 -2.99 -22.97
C ILE A 82 0.98 -1.94 -21.97
N THR A 83 1.91 -1.29 -21.28
CA THR A 83 1.65 -0.10 -20.47
C THR A 83 2.35 1.10 -21.09
N LYS A 84 1.59 2.17 -21.36
CA LYS A 84 2.15 3.44 -21.83
C LYS A 84 2.58 4.28 -20.62
N ILE A 85 3.88 4.55 -20.52
CA ILE A 85 4.46 5.40 -19.49
C ILE A 85 4.65 6.80 -20.05
N HIS A 86 4.04 7.77 -19.38
CA HIS A 86 4.19 9.18 -19.71
C HIS A 86 5.48 9.73 -19.09
N THR A 87 6.46 10.06 -19.92
CA THR A 87 7.70 10.71 -19.47
C THR A 87 7.60 12.23 -19.68
N VAL A 88 7.94 13.00 -18.65
CA VAL A 88 8.07 14.46 -18.75
C VAL A 88 9.55 14.79 -18.96
N SER A 89 9.91 15.42 -20.09
CA SER A 89 11.30 15.82 -20.35
C SER A 89 11.57 17.21 -19.75
N GLY A 90 12.60 17.34 -18.92
CA GLY A 90 12.86 18.53 -18.11
C GLY A 90 13.31 19.79 -18.85
N LYS A 91 13.77 19.69 -20.12
CA LYS A 91 14.32 20.87 -20.84
C LYS A 91 13.28 21.69 -21.60
N HIS A 92 12.21 21.05 -22.09
CA HIS A 92 11.09 21.72 -22.71
C HIS A 92 9.83 20.97 -22.26
N LYS A 93 8.83 21.68 -21.72
CA LYS A 93 7.51 21.15 -21.31
C LYS A 93 6.67 20.58 -22.49
N ASN A 94 7.32 20.03 -23.51
CA ASN A 94 6.72 19.35 -24.63
C ASN A 94 6.70 17.85 -24.37
N ASN A 95 5.65 17.18 -24.85
CA ASN A 95 5.49 15.74 -24.76
C ASN A 95 6.74 15.02 -25.29
N GLY A 96 7.50 14.41 -24.38
CA GLY A 96 8.65 13.57 -24.73
C GLY A 96 8.24 12.38 -25.59
N ALA A 97 9.22 11.59 -26.04
CA ALA A 97 8.90 10.33 -26.68
C ALA A 97 8.17 9.41 -25.68
N ASN A 98 7.26 8.57 -26.19
CA ASN A 98 6.49 7.69 -25.31
C ASN A 98 7.36 6.49 -24.94
N VAL A 99 7.32 6.10 -23.66
CA VAL A 99 7.85 4.82 -23.22
C VAL A 99 6.72 3.81 -23.20
N TYR A 100 6.95 2.64 -23.80
CA TYR A 100 6.03 1.51 -23.79
C TYR A 100 6.71 0.34 -23.09
N GLN A 101 6.06 -0.14 -22.04
CA GLN A 101 6.44 -1.34 -21.31
C GLN A 101 5.63 -2.52 -21.85
N ILE A 102 6.29 -3.63 -22.17
CA ILE A 102 5.64 -4.91 -22.49
C ILE A 102 5.31 -5.58 -21.17
N ASN A 103 4.04 -5.91 -20.93
CA ASN A 103 3.60 -6.44 -19.64
C ASN A 103 3.89 -7.94 -19.51
N THR A 104 4.35 -8.37 -18.33
CA THR A 104 4.39 -9.78 -17.95
C THR A 104 2.97 -10.34 -17.80
N TYR A 105 2.81 -11.67 -17.72
CA TYR A 105 1.49 -12.29 -17.55
C TYR A 105 0.77 -11.78 -16.29
N THR A 106 1.49 -11.70 -15.17
CA THR A 106 0.94 -11.18 -13.91
C THR A 106 0.45 -9.73 -14.07
N GLN A 107 1.20 -8.89 -14.77
CA GLN A 107 0.80 -7.50 -15.05
C GLN A 107 -0.40 -7.43 -16.01
N TYR A 108 -0.42 -8.29 -17.04
CA TYR A 108 -1.52 -8.41 -18.00
C TYR A 108 -2.85 -8.73 -17.31
N GLU A 109 -2.89 -9.71 -16.41
CA GLU A 109 -4.10 -10.12 -15.70
C GLU A 109 -4.68 -8.98 -14.85
N ILE A 110 -3.83 -8.35 -14.04
CA ILE A 110 -4.21 -7.21 -13.18
C ILE A 110 -4.80 -6.06 -14.01
N ILE A 111 -4.18 -5.73 -15.15
CA ILE A 111 -4.60 -4.61 -15.99
C ILE A 111 -5.88 -4.95 -16.75
N LYS A 112 -6.01 -6.18 -17.25
CA LYS A 112 -7.21 -6.64 -17.95
C LYS A 112 -8.41 -6.63 -17.02
N GLU A 113 -8.27 -7.17 -15.82
CA GLU A 113 -9.32 -7.19 -14.78
C GLU A 113 -9.77 -5.75 -14.44
N LYS A 114 -8.82 -4.85 -14.19
CA LYS A 114 -9.11 -3.43 -13.93
C LYS A 114 -9.86 -2.76 -15.09
N ASN A 115 -9.49 -3.05 -16.32
CA ASN A 115 -10.12 -2.47 -17.51
C ASN A 115 -11.53 -3.04 -17.77
N GLU A 116 -11.79 -4.29 -17.40
CA GLU A 116 -13.12 -4.89 -17.45
C GLU A 116 -14.07 -4.24 -16.43
N TYR A 117 -13.62 -4.05 -15.18
CA TYR A 117 -14.39 -3.33 -14.16
C TYR A 117 -14.66 -1.87 -14.54
N ALA A 118 -13.72 -1.20 -15.21
CA ALA A 118 -13.91 0.17 -15.68
C ALA A 118 -15.01 0.28 -16.76
N LYS A 119 -15.19 -0.73 -17.61
CA LYS A 119 -16.25 -0.77 -18.64
C LYS A 119 -17.63 -1.02 -18.02
N MET A 120 -17.74 -1.80 -16.95
CA MET A 120 -19.00 -2.04 -16.26
C MET A 120 -19.55 -0.80 -15.54
N ASN A 121 -18.69 0.19 -15.25
CA ASN A 121 -19.07 1.41 -14.55
C ASN A 121 -19.71 2.50 -15.45
N THR A 122 -20.16 2.18 -16.66
CA THR A 122 -20.93 3.10 -17.53
C THR A 122 -22.45 3.07 -17.27
N LEU A 123 -22.87 3.00 -16.01
CA LEU A 123 -24.27 3.23 -15.63
C LEU A 123 -24.52 4.72 -15.46
N ASN A 124 -25.03 5.36 -16.53
CA ASN A 124 -26.02 6.45 -16.49
C ASN A 124 -26.37 6.90 -17.93
N LYS A 125 -26.91 5.99 -18.75
CA LYS A 125 -27.75 6.43 -19.89
C LYS A 125 -29.10 6.82 -19.30
N ILE A 126 -29.30 8.12 -19.06
CA ILE A 126 -30.57 8.68 -18.59
C ILE A 126 -31.64 8.36 -19.63
N LYS A 127 -32.54 7.41 -19.34
CA LYS A 127 -33.79 7.24 -20.08
C LYS A 127 -34.64 8.49 -19.83
N LYS A 128 -35.09 9.15 -20.90
CA LYS A 128 -36.02 10.29 -20.82
C LYS A 128 -37.41 9.77 -20.45
N ASP A 129 -37.66 9.57 -19.15
CA ASP A 129 -39.02 9.44 -18.65
C ASP A 129 -39.70 10.81 -18.78
N GLY A 130 -40.87 10.87 -19.40
CA GLY A 130 -41.66 12.09 -19.68
C GLY A 130 -42.20 12.83 -18.45
N LYS A 131 -41.36 13.05 -17.43
CA LYS A 131 -41.69 13.81 -16.22
C LYS A 131 -41.45 15.29 -16.48
N THR A 132 -42.31 16.16 -15.96
CA THR A 132 -42.22 17.61 -16.08
C THR A 132 -40.86 18.13 -15.60
N LEU A 133 -40.38 19.24 -16.19
CA LEU A 133 -39.05 19.82 -15.95
C LEU A 133 -38.75 20.03 -14.46
N SER A 134 -39.78 20.38 -13.68
CA SER A 134 -39.68 20.58 -12.22
C SER A 134 -39.42 19.27 -11.47
N GLN A 135 -40.05 18.17 -11.85
CA GLN A 135 -39.80 16.86 -11.24
C GLN A 135 -38.44 16.30 -11.62
N GLN A 136 -37.96 16.57 -12.84
CA GLN A 136 -36.61 16.23 -13.26
C GLN A 136 -35.57 17.06 -12.49
N ALA A 137 -35.82 18.37 -12.30
CA ALA A 137 -34.97 19.24 -11.50
C ALA A 137 -34.92 18.82 -10.03
N LEU A 138 -36.07 18.47 -9.42
CA LEU A 138 -36.12 17.98 -8.04
C LEU A 138 -35.43 16.63 -7.88
N LYS A 139 -35.61 15.70 -8.82
CA LYS A 139 -34.88 14.43 -8.85
C LYS A 139 -33.38 14.66 -9.02
N TYR A 140 -32.97 15.57 -9.91
CA TYR A 140 -31.58 15.92 -10.12
C TYR A 140 -30.95 16.55 -8.87
N VAL A 141 -31.66 17.46 -8.20
CA VAL A 141 -31.21 18.06 -6.94
C VAL A 141 -31.13 17.02 -5.82
N LYS A 142 -32.10 16.10 -5.73
CA LYS A 142 -32.09 15.01 -4.75
C LYS A 142 -30.94 14.03 -5.01
N ALA A 143 -30.76 13.58 -6.25
CA ALA A 143 -29.64 12.73 -6.66
C ALA A 143 -28.29 13.44 -6.47
N LYS A 144 -28.21 14.76 -6.71
CA LYS A 144 -27.02 15.57 -6.46
C LYS A 144 -26.74 15.71 -4.96
N LYS A 145 -27.77 15.88 -4.12
CA LYS A 145 -27.62 15.88 -2.65
C LYS A 145 -27.18 14.51 -2.14
N GLU A 146 -27.79 13.44 -2.61
CA GLU A 146 -27.42 12.06 -2.26
C GLU A 146 -26.00 11.74 -2.71
N THR A 147 -25.59 12.13 -3.92
CA THR A 147 -24.20 11.96 -4.38
C THR A 147 -23.23 12.87 -3.64
N ILE A 148 -23.58 14.10 -3.28
CA ILE A 148 -22.74 14.93 -2.41
C ILE A 148 -22.59 14.28 -1.04
N ILE A 149 -23.66 13.78 -0.44
CA ILE A 149 -23.62 13.05 0.83
C ILE A 149 -22.74 11.80 0.68
N PHE A 150 -22.89 11.03 -0.39
CA PHE A 150 -22.08 9.85 -0.67
C PHE A 150 -20.61 10.19 -0.94
N LEU A 151 -20.32 11.26 -1.68
CA LEU A 151 -18.96 11.80 -1.89
C LEU A 151 -18.37 12.30 -0.58
N ASN A 152 -19.17 12.91 0.30
CA ASN A 152 -18.70 13.39 1.59
C ASN A 152 -18.41 12.21 2.53
N LEU A 153 -19.28 11.20 2.58
CA LEU A 153 -19.06 9.95 3.30
C LEU A 153 -17.87 9.17 2.74
N LEU A 154 -17.72 9.10 1.42
CA LEU A 154 -16.58 8.49 0.75
C LEU A 154 -15.30 9.28 1.04
N ASN A 155 -15.34 10.61 1.05
CA ASN A 155 -14.20 11.44 1.40
C ASN A 155 -13.85 11.33 2.89
N ILE A 156 -14.82 11.16 3.78
CA ILE A 156 -14.60 10.84 5.20
C ILE A 156 -13.95 9.45 5.32
N PHE A 157 -14.44 8.46 4.57
CA PHE A 157 -13.89 7.11 4.57
C PHE A 157 -12.47 7.04 3.95
N LEU A 158 -12.25 7.72 2.82
CA LEU A 158 -10.97 7.81 2.14
C LEU A 158 -9.99 8.69 2.91
N SER A 159 -10.44 9.75 3.59
CA SER A 159 -9.58 10.55 4.47
C SER A 159 -9.22 9.79 5.74
N ASN A 160 -10.12 8.96 6.28
CA ASN A 160 -9.82 8.03 7.37
C ASN A 160 -8.88 6.91 6.91
N LYS A 161 -9.02 6.37 5.69
CA LYS A 161 -8.08 5.41 5.09
C LYS A 161 -6.72 6.07 4.82
N LYS A 162 -6.67 7.30 4.28
CA LYS A 162 -5.42 8.05 4.07
C LYS A 162 -4.77 8.46 5.39
N ARG A 163 -5.53 8.82 6.44
CA ARG A 163 -5.00 9.04 7.79
C ARG A 163 -4.47 7.74 8.39
N SER A 164 -5.20 6.64 8.29
CA SER A 164 -4.78 5.31 8.74
C SER A 164 -3.49 4.87 8.04
N VAL A 165 -3.42 4.99 6.71
CA VAL A 165 -2.23 4.66 5.91
C VAL A 165 -1.08 5.62 6.18
N LYS A 166 -1.29 6.94 6.36
CA LYS A 166 -0.22 7.89 6.76
C LYS A 166 0.29 7.63 8.19
N LYS A 167 -0.59 7.20 9.09
CA LYS A 167 -0.22 6.80 10.45
C LYS A 167 0.57 5.50 10.42
N GLN A 168 0.08 4.48 9.73
CA GLN A 168 0.77 3.20 9.54
C GLN A 168 2.09 3.36 8.80
N SER A 169 2.18 4.21 7.78
CA SER A 169 3.44 4.47 7.08
C SER A 169 4.42 5.30 7.92
N LYS A 170 4.01 6.35 8.63
CA LYS A 170 4.92 7.04 9.58
C LYS A 170 5.41 6.12 10.71
N VAL A 171 4.56 5.22 11.19
CA VAL A 171 4.91 4.18 12.17
C VAL A 171 5.83 3.13 11.55
N LEU A 172 5.57 2.66 10.31
CA LEU A 172 6.44 1.76 9.56
C LEU A 172 7.81 2.38 9.26
N TYR A 173 7.89 3.63 8.81
CA TYR A 173 9.17 4.31 8.53
C TYR A 173 10.00 4.58 9.80
N HIS A 174 9.36 4.79 10.96
CA HIS A 174 10.07 4.80 12.25
C HIS A 174 10.51 3.39 12.67
N ASN A 175 9.74 2.36 12.35
CA ASN A 175 10.06 0.97 12.67
C ASN A 175 11.14 0.37 11.74
N ILE A 176 11.24 0.82 10.49
CA ILE A 176 12.26 0.39 9.50
C ILE A 176 13.64 1.00 9.80
N LYS A 177 13.71 2.22 10.35
CA LYS A 177 15.01 2.77 10.80
C LYS A 177 15.67 1.98 11.94
N ASN A 178 14.91 1.10 12.58
CA ASN A 178 15.37 0.24 13.66
C ASN A 178 15.20 -1.26 13.33
N SER A 179 14.89 -1.68 12.09
CA SER A 179 14.55 -3.09 11.82
C SER A 179 15.73 -3.99 11.48
N ASP A 180 16.85 -3.45 10.98
CA ASP A 180 17.77 -4.33 10.25
C ASP A 180 18.91 -4.92 11.08
N ILE A 181 19.10 -4.53 12.35
CA ILE A 181 19.95 -5.26 13.32
C ILE A 181 19.44 -5.00 14.75
N ARG A 182 18.31 -5.60 15.15
CA ARG A 182 17.94 -5.64 16.58
C ARG A 182 18.43 -6.95 17.19
N VAL A 183 19.32 -6.85 18.17
CA VAL A 183 19.76 -8.00 18.95
C VAL A 183 18.83 -8.10 20.15
N LYS A 184 18.00 -9.15 20.19
CA LYS A 184 17.15 -9.44 21.35
C LYS A 184 18.03 -9.46 22.61
N PRO A 185 17.70 -8.69 23.67
CA PRO A 185 18.39 -8.83 24.95
C PRO A 185 18.24 -10.27 25.47
N MET A 186 19.36 -10.94 25.75
CA MET A 186 19.40 -12.37 26.12
C MET A 186 18.47 -12.73 27.29
N GLU A 187 18.27 -11.78 28.21
CA GLU A 187 17.50 -11.93 29.44
C GLU A 187 15.98 -11.92 29.23
N VAL A 188 15.48 -11.46 28.07
CA VAL A 188 14.05 -11.24 27.85
C VAL A 188 13.42 -12.44 27.10
N PRO A 189 12.36 -13.06 27.66
CA PRO A 189 11.58 -14.10 26.97
C PRO A 189 11.06 -13.67 25.60
N ASP A 190 10.98 -14.61 24.66
CA ASP A 190 10.59 -14.35 23.27
C ASP A 190 9.16 -13.83 23.14
N GLU A 191 8.27 -14.33 23.98
CA GLU A 191 6.86 -13.93 24.07
C GLU A 191 6.75 -12.44 24.38
N ILE A 192 7.49 -11.98 25.40
CA ILE A 192 7.54 -10.58 25.82
C ILE A 192 8.17 -9.72 24.72
N TYR A 193 9.32 -10.14 24.19
CA TYR A 193 10.05 -9.38 23.18
C TYR A 193 9.22 -9.16 21.91
N ASN A 194 8.52 -10.19 21.44
CA ASN A 194 7.70 -10.11 20.24
C ASN A 194 6.51 -9.14 20.37
N VAL A 195 5.91 -9.04 21.56
CA VAL A 195 4.82 -8.08 21.86
C VAL A 195 5.36 -6.66 21.98
N ALA A 196 6.56 -6.48 22.56
CA ALA A 196 7.11 -5.18 22.89
C ALA A 196 7.86 -4.49 21.73
N LYS A 197 8.58 -5.27 20.91
CA LYS A 197 9.45 -4.77 19.81
C LYS A 197 8.79 -3.80 18.80
N PRO A 198 7.47 -3.87 18.50
CA PRO A 198 6.86 -2.91 17.57
C PRO A 198 6.69 -1.51 18.16
N PHE A 199 6.83 -1.36 19.49
CA PHE A 199 6.47 -0.13 20.22
C PHE A 199 7.64 0.51 20.99
N PHE A 200 8.64 -0.28 21.37
CA PHE A 200 9.75 0.16 22.23
C PHE A 200 11.13 -0.21 21.62
N SER A 201 12.18 0.48 22.05
CA SER A 201 13.58 0.12 21.75
C SER A 201 14.05 -1.06 22.61
N ASP A 202 15.14 -1.73 22.23
CA ASP A 202 15.63 -2.92 22.95
C ASP A 202 16.10 -2.57 24.38
N GLU A 203 16.68 -1.38 24.56
CA GLU A 203 17.04 -0.83 25.88
C GLU A 203 15.80 -0.54 26.74
N GLU A 204 14.75 0.01 26.13
CA GLU A 204 13.48 0.27 26.82
C GLU A 204 12.83 -1.05 27.25
N ILE A 205 12.83 -2.07 26.38
CA ILE A 205 12.27 -3.40 26.68
C ILE A 205 13.03 -4.04 27.83
N LEU A 206 14.36 -4.01 27.82
CA LEU A 206 15.19 -4.54 28.89
C LEU A 206 14.95 -3.80 30.21
N SER A 207 14.83 -2.47 30.16
CA SER A 207 14.53 -1.63 31.33
C SER A 207 13.16 -1.97 31.94
N LEU A 208 12.13 -2.12 31.10
CA LEU A 208 10.79 -2.51 31.54
C LEU A 208 10.79 -3.93 32.14
N TYR A 209 11.52 -4.86 31.52
CA TYR A 209 11.64 -6.24 32.02
C TYR A 209 12.30 -6.28 33.41
N LYS A 210 13.40 -5.56 33.60
CA LYS A 210 14.08 -5.46 34.92
C LYS A 210 13.19 -4.82 35.97
N VAL A 211 12.39 -3.82 35.60
CA VAL A 211 11.42 -3.20 36.51
C VAL A 211 10.31 -4.18 36.88
N MET A 212 9.78 -4.95 35.92
CA MET A 212 8.78 -5.98 36.19
C MET A 212 9.34 -7.04 37.14
N LEU A 213 10.52 -7.61 36.85
CA LEU A 213 11.16 -8.59 37.72
C LEU A 213 11.35 -8.05 39.14
N LYS A 214 11.76 -6.79 39.30
CA LYS A 214 11.91 -6.18 40.62
C LYS A 214 10.56 -6.10 41.37
N GLU A 215 9.50 -5.73 40.69
CA GLU A 215 8.16 -5.63 41.30
C GLU A 215 7.57 -7.03 41.58
N THR A 216 7.72 -8.01 40.69
CA THR A 216 7.19 -9.37 40.89
C THR A 216 7.95 -10.13 41.99
N ILE A 217 9.28 -10.09 41.96
CA ILE A 217 10.13 -10.70 42.99
C ILE A 217 9.87 -10.04 44.35
N GLY A 218 9.69 -8.71 44.39
CA GLY A 218 9.33 -7.98 45.60
C GLY A 218 7.96 -8.37 46.18
N ASN A 219 7.11 -9.03 45.40
CA ASN A 219 5.80 -9.55 45.81
C ASN A 219 5.76 -11.10 45.84
N ASN A 220 6.92 -11.76 45.92
CA ASN A 220 7.07 -13.23 45.98
C ASN A 220 6.46 -13.99 44.79
N ILE A 221 6.37 -13.35 43.62
CA ILE A 221 6.00 -14.01 42.37
C ILE A 221 7.32 -14.41 41.70
N TYR A 222 7.48 -15.67 41.36
CA TYR A 222 8.72 -16.22 40.76
C TYR A 222 8.46 -17.05 39.50
N ASP A 223 7.19 -17.36 39.20
CA ASP A 223 6.86 -18.17 38.06
C ASP A 223 7.07 -17.41 36.75
N THR A 224 7.60 -18.12 35.74
CA THR A 224 7.97 -17.52 34.46
C THR A 224 6.74 -17.20 33.61
N GLU A 225 5.69 -18.02 33.68
CA GLU A 225 4.44 -17.77 32.95
C GLU A 225 3.72 -16.55 33.53
N ASP A 226 3.67 -16.45 34.86
CA ASP A 226 3.14 -15.28 35.56
C ASP A 226 3.89 -14.00 35.16
N HIS A 227 5.23 -14.04 35.08
CA HIS A 227 6.04 -12.91 34.64
C HIS A 227 5.73 -12.48 33.20
N ILE A 228 5.54 -13.45 32.30
CA ILE A 228 5.17 -13.19 30.91
C ILE A 228 3.79 -12.53 30.86
N GLU A 229 2.80 -13.07 31.58
CA GLU A 229 1.43 -12.54 31.58
C GLU A 229 1.38 -11.11 32.12
N ILE A 230 1.95 -10.88 33.31
CA ILE A 230 2.01 -9.58 33.98
C ILE A 230 2.66 -8.53 33.07
N MET A 231 3.79 -8.87 32.45
CA MET A 231 4.50 -7.94 31.59
C MET A 231 3.74 -7.64 30.29
N ILE A 232 3.17 -8.66 29.65
CA ILE A 232 2.38 -8.49 28.42
C ILE A 232 1.17 -7.58 28.71
N TYR A 233 0.47 -7.81 29.82
CA TYR A 233 -0.65 -6.97 30.24
C TYR A 233 -0.20 -5.51 30.42
N ALA A 234 0.88 -5.28 31.17
CA ALA A 234 1.36 -3.94 31.46
C ALA A 234 1.82 -3.19 30.20
N ILE A 235 2.50 -3.88 29.27
CA ILE A 235 2.91 -3.33 27.97
C ILE A 235 1.68 -2.92 27.14
N GLN A 236 0.71 -3.82 27.01
CA GLN A 236 -0.49 -3.55 26.23
C GLN A 236 -1.29 -2.36 26.80
N SER A 237 -1.40 -2.28 28.13
CA SER A 237 -2.08 -1.19 28.83
C SER A 237 -1.36 0.15 28.64
N LEU A 238 -0.02 0.18 28.75
CA LEU A 238 0.77 1.38 28.46
C LEU A 238 0.61 1.82 26.99
N VAL A 239 0.69 0.90 26.04
CA VAL A 239 0.50 1.20 24.60
C VAL A 239 -0.91 1.72 24.32
N LYS A 240 -1.95 1.14 24.93
CA LYS A 240 -3.33 1.62 24.84
C LYS A 240 -3.45 3.06 25.37
N ALA A 241 -2.80 3.37 26.49
CA ALA A 241 -2.80 4.72 27.07
C ALA A 241 -2.09 5.74 26.16
N LYS A 242 -0.88 5.43 25.67
CA LYS A 242 -0.15 6.28 24.71
C LYS A 242 -0.92 6.49 23.41
N LYS A 243 -1.64 5.47 22.94
CA LYS A 243 -2.51 5.58 21.76
C LYS A 243 -3.69 6.53 22.00
N LYS A 244 -4.29 6.53 23.20
CA LYS A 244 -5.36 7.47 23.56
C LYS A 244 -4.83 8.90 23.63
N GLU A 245 -3.66 9.12 24.24
CA GLU A 245 -2.98 10.42 24.27
C GLU A 245 -2.73 10.94 22.85
N PHE A 246 -2.11 10.13 21.99
CA PHE A 246 -1.83 10.51 20.60
C PHE A 246 -3.09 10.95 19.83
N ASN A 247 -4.25 10.34 20.15
CA ASN A 247 -5.53 10.66 19.52
C ASN A 247 -6.26 11.85 20.17
N GLY A 248 -5.69 12.47 21.20
CA GLY A 248 -6.33 13.56 21.96
C GLY A 248 -7.51 13.11 22.83
N LEU A 249 -7.58 11.81 23.17
CA LEU A 249 -8.67 11.21 23.95
C LEU A 249 -8.35 11.07 25.45
N ALA A 250 -7.11 11.35 25.85
CA ALA A 250 -6.66 11.26 27.23
C ALA A 250 -5.63 12.36 27.53
N SER A 251 -5.46 12.68 28.81
CA SER A 251 -4.40 13.56 29.28
C SER A 251 -3.02 12.97 29.00
N LYS A 252 -2.01 13.85 28.87
CA LYS A 252 -0.63 13.46 28.61
C LYS A 252 -0.06 12.63 29.76
N ILE A 253 0.55 11.50 29.43
CA ILE A 253 1.30 10.71 30.41
C ILE A 253 2.56 11.49 30.76
N LYS A 254 2.69 11.89 32.03
CA LYS A 254 3.85 12.68 32.51
C LYS A 254 5.14 11.86 32.53
N ASN A 255 5.04 10.57 32.87
CA ASN A 255 6.17 9.66 32.96
C ASN A 255 5.72 8.22 32.65
N ASP A 256 6.20 7.68 31.53
CA ASP A 256 5.85 6.33 31.06
C ASP A 256 6.25 5.23 32.04
N ARG A 257 7.41 5.38 32.71
CA ARG A 257 7.88 4.39 33.69
C ARG A 257 7.00 4.36 34.93
N SER A 258 6.62 5.53 35.46
CA SER A 258 5.73 5.61 36.63
C SER A 258 4.34 5.06 36.29
N TYR A 259 3.83 5.34 35.09
CA TYR A 259 2.56 4.79 34.63
C TYR A 259 2.61 3.27 34.50
N TYR A 260 3.69 2.75 33.91
CA TYR A 260 3.94 1.31 33.78
C TYR A 260 4.00 0.59 35.13
N ILE A 261 4.76 1.13 36.10
CA ILE A 261 4.83 0.57 37.47
C ILE A 261 3.45 0.58 38.14
N GLY A 262 2.66 1.63 37.93
CA GLY A 262 1.28 1.70 38.42
C GLY A 262 0.43 0.54 37.90
N ILE A 263 0.52 0.25 36.60
CA ILE A 263 -0.21 -0.88 35.99
C ILE A 263 0.26 -2.22 36.56
N LEU A 264 1.57 -2.43 36.69
CA LEU A 264 2.12 -3.67 37.27
C LEU A 264 1.54 -3.92 38.66
N ARG A 265 1.58 -2.90 39.53
CA ARG A 265 1.08 -3.00 40.91
C ARG A 265 -0.42 -3.22 40.97
N GLU A 266 -1.18 -2.57 40.09
CA GLU A 266 -2.62 -2.78 39.98
C GLU A 266 -2.95 -4.24 39.61
N TYR A 267 -2.28 -4.77 38.58
CA TYR A 267 -2.48 -6.14 38.14
C TYR A 267 -2.07 -7.15 39.21
N ILE A 268 -0.89 -6.99 39.81
CA ILE A 268 -0.42 -7.83 40.91
C ILE A 268 -1.40 -7.77 42.09
N GLY A 269 -1.87 -6.58 42.45
CA GLY A 269 -2.87 -6.36 43.51
C GLY A 269 -4.18 -7.11 43.25
N GLN A 270 -4.69 -7.07 42.02
CA GLN A 270 -5.95 -7.71 41.64
C GLN A 270 -5.85 -9.23 41.55
N HIS A 271 -4.72 -9.78 41.10
CA HIS A 271 -4.62 -11.19 40.75
C HIS A 271 -3.88 -12.04 41.78
N TYR A 272 -2.93 -11.47 42.53
CA TYR A 272 -2.07 -12.22 43.45
C TYR A 272 -2.29 -11.86 44.93
N PHE A 273 -2.87 -10.69 45.22
CA PHE A 273 -3.19 -10.29 46.61
C PHE A 273 -4.65 -10.50 47.01
N VAL A 274 -5.58 -10.72 46.05
CA VAL A 274 -7.01 -10.94 46.35
C VAL A 274 -7.28 -12.30 47.04
N TYR A 275 -6.34 -13.26 46.99
CA TYR A 275 -6.49 -14.57 47.62
C TYR A 275 -6.08 -14.66 49.10
N ASN A 276 -5.54 -13.60 49.71
CA ASN A 276 -5.14 -13.60 51.13
C ASN A 276 -6.15 -12.88 52.06
N ALA A 277 -7.35 -12.54 51.60
CA ALA A 277 -8.38 -11.88 52.40
C ALA A 277 -9.59 -12.77 52.76
N VAL A 278 -9.46 -14.09 52.57
CA VAL A 278 -10.41 -15.08 53.11
C VAL A 278 -9.60 -16.18 53.78
N ILE A 279 -9.32 -15.99 55.08
CA ILE A 279 -9.39 -16.95 56.21
C ILE A 279 -9.34 -16.09 57.47
#